data_AF-A0A662B5H5-F1
#
_entry.id   AF-A0A662B5H5-F1
#
_cell.length_a   1.000
_cell.length_b   1.000
_cell.length_c   1.000
_cell.angle_alpha   90.00
_cell.angle_beta   90.00
_cell.angle_gamma   90.00
#
_symmetry.space_group_name_H-M   'P 1'
#
loop_
_entity.id
_entity.type
_entity.pdbx_description
1 polymer ?
#
loop_
_entity_poly.entity_id
_entity_poly.type
_entity_poly.pdbx_seq_one_letter_code
_entity_poly.pdbx_strand_id
1 'polypeptide(L)' 'DSAVLIPFSQIIDKIDSLPKDKKLIAYCSHGVDSFFLMNILLADYGFSDIYSLKSGLEGWYKFIKERAVS' A
#
# COMPACT_ATOMS: atom_id res chain seq x y z
N ASP A 1 -11.35 -7.61 -6.51
CA ASP A 1 -12.14 -7.59 -5.26
C ASP A 1 -11.42 -8.14 -4.03
N SER A 2 -10.21 -7.66 -3.68
CA SER A 2 -9.62 -8.07 -2.38
C SER A 2 -8.61 -7.05 -1.84
N ALA A 3 -9.02 -5.79 -1.70
CA ALA A 3 -8.27 -4.85 -0.87
C ALA A 3 -8.78 -4.92 0.57
N VAL A 4 -7.88 -4.95 1.55
CA VAL A 4 -8.23 -4.91 2.97
C VAL A 4 -8.06 -3.49 3.46
N LEU A 5 -9.15 -2.90 3.96
CA LEU A 5 -9.09 -1.59 4.59
C LEU A 5 -8.51 -1.73 6.01
N ILE A 6 -7.32 -1.18 6.21
CA ILE A 6 -6.72 -0.98 7.53
C ILE A 6 -6.50 0.52 7.71
N PRO A 7 -7.23 1.20 8.61
CA PRO A 7 -6.94 2.58 8.95
C PRO A 7 -5.50 2.74 9.42
N PHE A 8 -4.83 3.82 9.03
CA PHE A 8 -3.43 4.04 9.40
C PHE A 8 -3.23 4.07 10.92
N SER A 9 -4.19 4.61 11.69
CA SER A 9 -4.15 4.60 13.16
C SER A 9 -4.19 3.20 13.78
N GLN A 10 -4.65 2.18 13.05
CA GLN A 10 -4.74 0.80 13.51
C GLN A 10 -3.64 -0.09 12.92
N ILE A 11 -2.78 0.43 12.04
CA ILE A 11 -1.86 -0.42 11.30
C ILE A 11 -0.84 -1.06 12.23
N ILE A 12 -0.27 -0.28 13.17
CA ILE A 12 0.76 -0.73 14.11
C ILE A 12 0.29 -1.96 14.88
N ASP A 13 -0.92 -1.92 15.43
CA ASP A 13 -1.52 -3.03 16.19
C ASP A 13 -1.79 -4.29 15.34
N LYS A 14 -1.81 -4.13 14.01
CA LYS A 14 -2.12 -5.20 13.05
C LYS A 14 -0.89 -5.65 12.24
N ILE A 15 0.29 -5.04 12.42
CA ILE A 15 1.46 -5.34 11.58
C ILE A 15 1.79 -6.84 11.62
N ASP A 16 1.77 -7.45 12.80
CA ASP A 16 2.11 -8.86 12.96
C ASP A 16 1.10 -9.82 12.31
N SER A 17 -0.10 -9.34 11.99
CA SER A 17 -1.11 -10.12 11.26
C SER A 17 -0.93 -10.09 9.73
N LEU A 18 -0.07 -9.21 9.22
CA LEU A 18 0.16 -9.07 7.79
C LEU A 18 1.03 -10.24 7.27
N PRO A 19 0.72 -10.80 6.08
CA PRO A 19 1.49 -11.90 5.52
C PRO A 19 2.89 -11.42 5.11
N LYS A 20 3.93 -12.00 5.71
CA LYS A 20 5.35 -11.70 5.41
C LYS A 20 5.91 -12.54 4.27
N ASP A 21 5.22 -13.62 3.91
CA ASP A 21 5.60 -14.60 2.89
C ASP A 21 5.04 -14.28 1.49
N LYS A 22 4.36 -13.14 1.34
CA LYS A 22 3.66 -12.73 0.12
C LYS A 22 3.98 -11.31 -0.25
N LYS A 23 3.85 -11.04 -1.55
CA LYS A 23 3.88 -9.68 -2.09
C LYS A 23 2.75 -8.83 -1.51
N LEU A 24 3.12 -7.69 -0.92
CA LEU A 24 2.18 -6.70 -0.40
C LEU A 24 2.23 -5.42 -1.23
N ILE A 25 1.05 -4.90 -1.57
CA ILE A 25 0.89 -3.58 -2.19
C ILE A 25 0.07 -2.72 -1.23
N ALA A 26 0.71 -1.73 -0.62
CA ALA A 26 0.05 -0.73 0.21
C ALA A 26 -0.34 0.49 -0.64
N TYR A 27 -1.52 1.04 -0.40
CA TYR A 27 -1.95 2.27 -1.06
C TYR A 27 -2.86 3.10 -0.14
N CYS A 28 -2.80 4.42 -0.30
CA CYS A 28 -3.78 5.36 0.26
C CYS A 28 -4.30 6.28 -0.86
N SER A 29 -4.91 7.42 -0.52
CA SER A 29 -5.44 8.35 -1.52
C SER A 29 -4.36 8.91 -2.45
N HIS A 30 -3.23 9.40 -1.88
CA HIS A 30 -2.17 10.10 -2.62
C HIS A 30 -0.82 9.35 -2.62
N GLY A 31 -0.71 8.23 -1.89
CA GLY A 31 0.50 7.40 -1.80
C GLY A 31 1.50 7.78 -0.70
N VAL A 32 1.22 8.84 0.08
CA VAL A 32 2.12 9.33 1.15
C VAL A 32 2.17 8.34 2.32
N ASP A 33 1.02 8.02 2.92
CA ASP A 33 0.96 7.13 4.09
C ASP A 33 1.44 5.72 3.76
N SER A 34 1.10 5.21 2.57
CA SER A 34 1.55 3.90 2.12
C SER A 34 3.06 3.86 1.87
N PHE A 35 3.67 4.98 1.45
CA PHE A 35 5.13 5.08 1.32
C PHE A 35 5.82 5.06 2.68
N PHE A 36 5.32 5.82 3.66
CA PHE A 36 5.85 5.77 5.02
C PHE A 36 5.72 4.38 5.64
N LEU A 37 4.54 3.76 5.51
CA LEU A 37 4.30 2.41 6.00
C LEU A 37 5.26 1.39 5.37
N MET A 38 5.44 1.43 4.05
CA MET A 38 6.37 0.54 3.34
C MET A 38 7.79 0.66 3.92
N ASN A 39 8.30 1.87 4.14
CA ASN A 39 9.64 2.07 4.70
C ASN A 39 9.75 1.52 6.13
N ILE A 40 8.76 1.76 6.99
CA ILE A 40 8.73 1.23 8.36
C ILE A 40 8.73 -0.30 8.33
N LEU A 41 7.91 -0.93 7.48
CA LEU A 41 7.80 -2.38 7.40
C LEU A 41 9.10 -3.03 6.89
N LEU A 42 9.79 -2.38 5.94
CA LEU A 42 11.11 -2.80 5.45
C LEU A 42 12.21 -2.65 6.52
N ALA A 43 12.22 -1.55 7.26
CA ALA A 43 13.26 -1.25 8.23
C ALA A 43 13.13 -2.07 9.52
N ASP A 44 11.91 -2.17 10.05
CA ASP A 44 11.71 -2.54 11.46
C ASP A 44 10.92 -3.84 11.66
N TYR A 45 10.20 -4.34 10.64
CA TYR A 45 9.26 -5.45 10.80
C TYR A 45 9.56 -6.69 9.95
N GLY A 46 10.68 -6.69 9.22
CA GLY A 46 11.19 -7.84 8.48
C GLY A 46 10.43 -8.15 7.20
N PHE A 47 9.72 -7.17 6.64
CA PHE A 47 9.14 -7.30 5.30
C PHE A 47 10.23 -7.13 4.24
N SER A 48 10.09 -7.84 3.12
CA SER A 48 11.05 -7.79 2.01
C SER A 48 10.40 -7.64 0.63
N ASP A 49 9.13 -8.05 0.49
CA ASP A 49 8.36 -7.97 -0.76
C ASP A 49 7.12 -7.06 -0.58
N ILE A 50 7.37 -5.78 -0.28
CA ILE A 50 6.31 -4.77 -0.08
C ILE A 50 6.55 -3.54 -0.95
N TYR A 51 5.47 -3.02 -1.54
CA TYR A 51 5.49 -1.85 -2.42
C TYR A 51 4.41 -0.84 -2.03
N SER A 52 4.70 0.44 -2.24
CA SER A 52 3.71 1.51 -2.19
C SER A 52 3.22 1.85 -3.60
N LEU A 53 1.91 1.95 -3.79
CA LEU A 53 1.32 2.42 -5.04
C LEU A 53 1.60 3.93 -5.22
N LYS A 54 2.48 4.26 -6.16
CA LYS A 54 2.85 5.64 -6.48
C LYS A 54 1.59 6.46 -6.83
N SER A 55 1.48 7.65 -6.23
CA SER A 55 0.33 8.56 -6.39
C SER A 55 -1.01 8.00 -5.90
N GLY A 56 -1.02 6.87 -5.19
CA GLY A 56 -2.20 6.30 -4.56
C GLY A 56 -3.34 5.98 -5.53
N LEU A 57 -4.56 5.95 -4.98
CA LEU A 57 -5.77 5.73 -5.77
C LEU A 57 -5.98 6.80 -6.83
N GLU A 58 -5.62 8.07 -6.57
CA GLU A 58 -5.77 9.14 -7.56
C GLU A 58 -4.94 8.89 -8.82
N GLY A 59 -3.67 8.51 -8.66
CA GLY A 59 -2.79 8.14 -9.76
C GLY A 59 -3.33 6.94 -10.54
N TRP A 60 -3.83 5.93 -9.82
CA TRP A 60 -4.46 4.76 -10.43
C TRP A 60 -5.71 5.12 -11.26
N TYR A 61 -6.59 5.95 -10.72
CA TYR A 61 -7.77 6.43 -11.44
C TYR A 61 -7.39 7.21 -12.70
N LYS A 62 -6.38 8.09 -12.62
CA LYS A 62 -5.88 8.82 -13.79
C LYS A 62 -5.34 7.86 -14.86
N PHE A 63 -4.52 6.89 -14.46
CA PHE A 63 -3.97 5.88 -15.35
C PHE A 63 -5.06 5.06 -16.06
N ILE A 64 -6.08 4.60 -15.34
CA ILE A 64 -7.21 3.89 -15.96
C ILE A 64 -7.93 4.79 -16.95
N LYS A 65 -8.22 6.04 -16.57
CA LYS A 65 -8.91 6.98 -17.46
C LYS A 65 -8.12 7.17 -18.75
N GLU A 66 -6.83 7.45 -18.68
CA GLU A 66 -5.96 7.63 -19.86
C GLU A 66 -5.94 6.39 -20.76
N ARG A 67 -5.93 5.18 -20.20
CA ARG A 67 -5.95 3.93 -20.98
C ARG A 67 -7.32 3.57 -21.56
N ALA A 68 -8.41 4.06 -20.96
CA ALA A 68 -9.75 3.82 -21.48
C ALA A 68 -10.09 4.68 -22.71
N VAL A 69 -9.34 5.76 -22.93
CA VAL A 69 -9.49 6.66 -24.10
C VAL A 69 -8.43 6.44 -25.19
N SER A 70 -7.49 5.51 -24.98
CA SER A 70 -6.47 5.10 -25.95
C SER A 70 -6.86 3.81 -26.67
#